data_AF-A0A9D5JTR2-F1
#
_entry.id   AF-A0A9D5JTR2-F1
#
_cell.length_a   1.000
_cell.length_b   1.000
_cell.length_c   1.000
_cell.angle_alpha   90.00
_cell.angle_beta   90.00
_cell.angle_gamma   90.00
#
_symmetry.space_group_name_H-M   'P 1'
#
loop_
_entity.id
_entity.type
_entity.pdbx_description
1 polymer ?
#
loop_
_entity_poly.entity_id
_entity_poly.type
_entity_poly.pdbx_seq_one_letter_code
_entity_poly.pdbx_strand_id
1 'polypeptide(L)'
;MDHEWLTSLNEQLPRYLHALAVEDQPGRFLPCLQNVTPEGRSVALGESCFALKLYYTLRLWDSLPLETRTAWREFLTSFQIQGRWKGDPITHNAFLDPPVVAYLA
;
A
#
# COMPACT_ATOMS: atom_id res chain seq x y z
N MET A 1 -25.11 -4.19 22.38
CA MET A 1 -24.73 -4.11 20.96
C MET A 1 -24.08 -5.43 20.62
N ASP A 2 -24.56 -6.09 19.58
CA ASP A 2 -23.96 -7.33 19.13
C ASP A 2 -22.63 -7.02 18.44
N HIS A 3 -21.55 -7.65 18.90
CA HIS A 3 -20.20 -7.44 18.40
C HIS A 3 -19.82 -8.46 17.31
N GLU A 4 -20.81 -9.11 16.71
CA GLU A 4 -20.66 -10.19 15.72
C GLU A 4 -19.77 -9.78 14.53
N TRP A 5 -19.82 -8.51 14.13
CA TRP A 5 -18.95 -7.97 13.09
C TRP A 5 -17.46 -8.01 13.48
N LEU A 6 -17.11 -7.72 14.74
CA LEU A 6 -15.72 -7.76 15.23
C LEU A 6 -15.15 -9.17 15.15
N THR A 7 -15.95 -10.18 15.51
CA THR A 7 -15.56 -11.59 15.40
C THR A 7 -15.33 -12.02 13.96
N SER A 8 -16.08 -11.46 13.00
CA SER A 8 -15.95 -11.78 11.57
C SER A 8 -14.76 -11.10 10.88
N LEU A 9 -14.17 -10.05 11.48
CA LEU A 9 -13.08 -9.27 10.86
C LEU A 9 -11.86 -10.14 10.55
N ASN A 10 -11.51 -11.06 11.44
CA ASN A 10 -10.36 -11.95 11.26
C ASN A 10 -10.52 -12.89 10.06
N GLU A 11 -11.74 -13.12 9.57
CA GLU A 11 -11.99 -13.93 8.39
C GLU A 11 -12.24 -13.11 7.13
N GLN A 12 -12.91 -11.97 7.27
CA GLN A 12 -13.30 -11.12 6.13
C GLN A 12 -12.14 -10.24 5.65
N LEU A 13 -11.35 -9.67 6.57
CA LEU A 13 -10.24 -8.80 6.21
C LEU A 13 -9.14 -9.52 5.43
N PRO A 14 -8.68 -10.74 5.78
CA PRO A 14 -7.70 -11.45 4.96
C PRO A 14 -8.21 -11.71 3.53
N ARG A 15 -9.49 -12.07 3.38
CA ARG A 15 -10.11 -12.27 2.06
C ARG A 15 -10.14 -10.99 1.24
N TYR A 16 -10.49 -9.88 1.89
CA TYR A 16 -10.51 -8.57 1.24
C TYR A 16 -9.10 -8.10 0.86
N LEU A 17 -8.13 -8.25 1.77
CA LEU A 17 -6.71 -7.93 1.50
C LEU A 17 -6.16 -8.76 0.34
N HIS A 18 -6.49 -10.05 0.29
CA HIS A 18 -6.13 -10.90 -0.85
C HIS A 18 -6.72 -10.38 -2.17
N ALA A 19 -7.98 -9.91 -2.16
CA ALA A 19 -8.61 -9.36 -3.35
C ALA A 19 -8.03 -8.00 -3.79
N LEU A 20 -7.45 -7.23 -2.86
CA LEU A 20 -6.75 -5.97 -3.17
C LEU A 20 -5.30 -6.18 -3.62
N ALA A 21 -4.70 -7.34 -3.33
CA ALA A 21 -3.33 -7.64 -3.71
C ALA A 21 -3.20 -7.68 -5.23
N VAL A 22 -2.14 -7.07 -5.76
CA VAL A 22 -1.85 -7.09 -7.19
C VAL A 22 -1.10 -8.38 -7.51
N GLU A 23 -1.64 -9.15 -8.45
CA GLU A 23 -1.04 -10.40 -8.93
C GLU A 23 0.39 -10.15 -9.44
N ASP A 24 1.28 -11.09 -9.15
CA ASP A 24 2.72 -11.05 -9.46
C ASP A 24 3.51 -9.85 -8.91
N GLN A 25 2.92 -9.08 -7.98
CA GLN A 25 3.58 -7.94 -7.33
C GLN A 25 3.43 -8.03 -5.81
N PRO A 26 4.16 -8.96 -5.14
CA PRO A 26 4.09 -9.12 -3.70
C PRO A 26 4.31 -7.80 -2.98
N GLY A 27 3.36 -7.46 -2.12
CA GLY A 27 3.41 -6.23 -1.35
C GLY A 27 2.80 -5.02 -2.02
N ARG A 28 2.27 -5.12 -3.25
CA ARG A 28 1.47 -4.07 -3.88
C ARG A 28 -0.01 -4.32 -3.68
N PHE A 29 -0.73 -3.28 -3.26
CA PHE A 29 -2.18 -3.32 -3.03
C PHE A 29 -2.88 -2.19 -3.76
N LEU A 30 -4.12 -2.45 -4.18
CA LEU A 30 -5.03 -1.44 -4.71
C LEU A 30 -5.77 -0.73 -3.57
N PRO A 31 -6.21 0.53 -3.78
CA PRO A 31 -7.00 1.25 -2.79
C PRO A 31 -8.43 0.70 -2.66
N CYS A 32 -8.96 0.11 -3.73
CA CYS A 32 -10.30 -0.50 -3.76
C CYS A 32 -10.41 -1.53 -4.90
N LEU A 33 -11.46 -2.37 -4.86
CA LEU A 33 -11.66 -3.46 -5.83
C LEU A 33 -12.19 -2.99 -7.19
N GLN A 34 -12.90 -1.87 -7.23
CA GLN A 34 -13.64 -1.41 -8.41
C GLN A 34 -13.43 0.08 -8.63
N ASN A 35 -13.46 0.49 -9.90
CA ASN A 35 -13.34 1.90 -10.31
C ASN A 35 -12.05 2.58 -9.84
N VAL A 36 -10.94 1.84 -9.72
CA VAL A 36 -9.63 2.42 -9.43
C VAL A 36 -9.17 3.26 -10.62
N THR A 37 -9.03 4.57 -10.41
CA THR A 37 -8.54 5.50 -11.43
C THR A 37 -7.06 5.22 -11.76
N PRO A 38 -6.55 5.67 -12.91
CA PRO A 38 -5.12 5.57 -13.23
C PRO A 38 -4.22 6.15 -12.12
N GLU A 39 -4.60 7.30 -11.55
CA GLU A 39 -3.90 7.97 -10.45
C GLU A 39 -3.97 7.11 -9.19
N GLY A 40 -5.15 6.56 -8.85
CA GLY A 40 -5.32 5.66 -7.71
C GLY A 40 -4.44 4.40 -7.81
N ARG A 41 -4.21 3.86 -9.02
CA ARG A 41 -3.28 2.75 -9.24
C ARG A 41 -1.82 3.11 -8.98
N SER A 42 -1.49 4.40 -9.05
CA SER A 42 -0.14 4.92 -8.82
C SER A 42 0.18 5.15 -7.34
N VAL A 43 -0.84 5.25 -6.46
CA VAL A 43 -0.69 5.45 -5.00
C VAL A 43 -0.27 4.15 -4.29
N ALA A 44 0.69 3.44 -4.85
CA ALA A 44 1.01 2.09 -4.43
C ALA A 44 1.67 2.05 -3.03
N LEU A 45 2.56 2.99 -2.70
CA LEU A 45 3.23 3.01 -1.39
C LEU A 45 2.26 3.15 -0.21
N GLY A 46 1.27 4.05 -0.33
CA GLY A 46 0.30 4.31 0.73
C GLY A 46 -0.54 3.08 1.04
N GLU A 47 -1.12 2.48 0.01
CA GLU A 47 -1.97 1.29 0.13
C GLU A 47 -1.18 0.07 0.60
N SER A 48 0.05 -0.10 0.12
CA SER A 48 0.96 -1.15 0.58
C SER A 48 1.34 -1.01 2.05
N CYS A 49 1.59 0.22 2.52
CA CYS A 49 1.84 0.47 3.94
C CYS A 49 0.60 0.19 4.78
N PHE A 50 -0.59 0.54 4.28
CA PHE A 50 -1.85 0.29 5.00
C PHE A 50 -2.14 -1.21 5.10
N ALA A 51 -1.99 -1.95 4.01
CA ALA A 51 -2.10 -3.40 4.02
C ALA A 51 -1.10 -4.03 5.01
N LEU A 52 0.16 -3.59 5.02
CA LEU A 52 1.16 -4.10 5.97
C LEU A 52 0.75 -3.90 7.43
N LYS A 53 0.19 -2.72 7.77
CA LYS A 53 -0.35 -2.46 9.11
C LYS A 53 -1.46 -3.45 9.46
N LEU A 54 -2.39 -3.71 8.53
CA LEU A 54 -3.46 -4.70 8.74
C LEU A 54 -2.92 -6.11 8.92
N TYR A 55 -1.94 -6.53 8.10
CA TYR A 55 -1.27 -7.83 8.26
C TYR A 55 -0.61 -7.98 9.62
N TYR A 56 0.00 -6.91 10.14
CA TYR A 56 0.59 -6.92 11.47
C TYR A 56 -0.48 -6.96 12.59
N THR A 57 -1.48 -6.09 12.52
CA THR A 57 -2.57 -6.04 13.51
C THR A 57 -3.36 -7.35 13.61
N LEU A 58 -3.58 -8.02 12.47
CA LEU A 58 -4.28 -9.30 12.39
C LEU A 58 -3.37 -10.52 12.61
N ARG A 59 -2.09 -10.31 12.92
CA ARG A 59 -1.07 -11.38 13.08
C ARG A 59 -0.92 -12.29 11.85
N LEU A 60 -1.22 -11.77 10.67
CA LEU A 60 -1.10 -12.49 9.40
C LEU A 60 0.32 -12.44 8.84
N TRP A 61 1.09 -11.41 9.19
CA TRP A 61 2.45 -11.21 8.68
C TRP A 61 3.34 -12.44 8.83
N ASP A 62 3.34 -13.06 10.02
CA ASP A 62 4.21 -14.20 10.30
C ASP A 62 3.80 -15.48 9.56
N SER A 63 2.57 -15.53 9.04
CA SER A 63 2.08 -16.65 8.21
C SER A 63 2.51 -16.54 6.74
N LEU A 64 3.01 -15.38 6.31
CA LEU A 64 3.44 -15.19 4.94
C LEU A 64 4.76 -15.93 4.64
N PRO A 65 4.89 -16.52 3.44
CA PRO A 65 6.15 -17.07 2.96
C PRO A 65 7.29 -16.04 3.06
N LEU A 66 8.50 -16.52 3.36
CA LEU A 66 9.69 -15.66 3.47
C LEU A 66 9.95 -14.88 2.17
N GLU A 67 9.73 -15.51 1.02
CA GLU A 67 9.84 -14.89 -0.30
C GLU A 67 8.87 -13.71 -0.47
N THR A 68 7.60 -13.88 -0.07
CA THR A 68 6.59 -12.82 -0.12
C THR A 68 6.97 -11.65 0.78
N ARG A 69 7.41 -11.93 2.01
CA ARG A 69 7.87 -10.88 2.94
C ARG A 69 9.10 -10.13 2.43
N THR A 70 10.01 -10.85 1.78
CA THR A 70 11.23 -10.30 1.18
C THR A 70 10.89 -9.38 0.02
N ALA A 71 10.07 -9.84 -0.91
CA ALA A 71 9.62 -9.07 -2.06
C ALA A 71 8.80 -7.83 -1.63
N TRP A 72 7.93 -7.96 -0.61
CA TRP A 72 7.20 -6.80 -0.08
C TRP A 72 8.15 -5.76 0.54
N ARG A 73 9.16 -6.20 1.30
CA ARG A 73 10.20 -5.30 1.83
C ARG A 73 10.94 -4.58 0.71
N GLU A 74 11.34 -5.29 -0.34
CA GLU A 74 12.01 -4.72 -1.51
C GLU A 74 11.13 -3.68 -2.21
N PHE A 75 9.84 -4.00 -2.40
CA PHE A 75 8.85 -3.08 -2.93
C PHE A 75 8.73 -1.78 -2.11
N LEU A 76 8.66 -1.87 -0.78
CA LEU A 76 8.61 -0.68 0.07
C LEU A 76 9.92 0.13 0.01
N THR A 77 11.05 -0.57 -0.08
CA THR A 77 12.37 0.07 -0.13
C THR A 77 12.61 0.76 -1.47
N SER A 78 11.98 0.32 -2.56
CA SER A 78 12.15 0.95 -3.88
C SER A 78 11.62 2.38 -3.97
N PHE A 79 10.76 2.80 -3.04
CA PHE A 79 10.28 4.19 -2.95
C PHE A 79 11.29 5.13 -2.27
N GLN A 80 12.34 4.60 -1.65
CA GLN A 80 13.35 5.41 -0.98
C GLN A 80 14.34 5.97 -2.00
N ILE A 81 14.45 7.30 -2.07
CA ILE A 81 15.47 7.97 -2.87
C ILE A 81 16.82 7.79 -2.16
N GLN A 82 17.75 7.12 -2.82
CA GLN A 82 19.13 6.98 -2.33
C GLN A 82 19.95 8.22 -2.71
N GLY A 83 20.66 8.81 -1.74
CA GLY A 83 21.57 9.94 -1.95
C GLY A 83 21.04 11.31 -1.53
N ARG A 84 21.81 12.37 -1.81
CA ARG A 84 21.42 13.76 -1.48
C ARG A 84 20.51 14.34 -2.56
N TRP A 85 19.34 14.84 -2.15
CA TRP A 85 18.43 15.58 -3.01
C TRP A 85 19.07 16.87 -3.52
N LYS A 86 18.90 17.15 -4.80
CA LYS A 86 19.44 18.34 -5.48
C LYS A 86 18.37 19.34 -5.93
N GLY A 87 17.09 19.05 -5.67
CA GLY A 87 15.97 19.93 -6.00
C GLY A 87 15.59 20.89 -4.87
N ASP A 88 14.44 21.54 -5.02
CA ASP A 88 13.89 22.44 -4.00
C ASP A 88 13.64 21.66 -2.68
N PRO A 89 14.07 22.16 -1.51
CA PRO A 89 13.83 21.52 -0.21
C PRO A 89 12.35 21.23 0.08
N ILE A 90 11.42 22.04 -0.42
CA ILE A 90 9.98 21.88 -0.23
C ILE A 90 9.46 20.66 -1.00
N THR A 91 10.09 20.36 -2.14
CA THR A 91 9.76 19.18 -2.94
C THR A 91 10.49 17.91 -2.48
N HIS A 92 11.37 18.02 -1.48
CA HIS A 92 12.14 16.89 -0.99
C HIS A 92 11.23 15.87 -0.29
N ASN A 93 11.09 14.68 -0.90
CA ASN A 93 10.19 13.60 -0.47
C ASN A 93 8.70 13.97 -0.44
N ALA A 94 8.32 15.07 -1.08
CA ALA A 94 6.91 15.43 -1.24
C ALA A 94 6.35 14.77 -2.51
N PHE A 95 5.19 14.11 -2.38
CA PHE A 95 4.39 13.74 -3.53
C PHE A 95 3.46 14.89 -3.87
N LEU A 96 3.61 15.47 -5.06
CA LEU A 96 2.68 16.45 -5.61
C LEU A 96 1.84 15.75 -6.67
N ASP A 97 0.52 15.81 -6.49
CA ASP A 97 -0.45 15.19 -7.39
C ASP A 97 -0.32 15.80 -8.81
N PRO A 98 -0.02 15.01 -9.86
CA PRO A 98 0.22 15.55 -11.19
C PRO A 98 -0.94 16.40 -11.74
N PRO A 99 -2.22 16.00 -11.62
CA PRO A 99 -3.37 16.89 -11.82
C PRO A 99 -3.29 18.25 -11.13
N VAL A 100 -2.86 18.30 -9.87
CA VAL A 100 -2.72 19.58 -9.12
C VAL A 100 -1.60 20.43 -9.70
N VAL A 101 -0.46 19.81 -10.03
CA VAL A 101 0.67 20.52 -10.66
C VAL A 101 0.25 21.09 -12.02
N ALA A 102 -0.45 20.31 -12.83
CA ALA A 102 -0.94 20.72 -14.14
C ALA A 102 -1.98 21.86 -14.06
N TYR A 103 -2.80 21.88 -13.02
CA TYR A 103 -3.78 22.96 -12.79
C TYR A 103 -3.12 24.30 -12.40
N LEU A 104 -1.93 24.25 -11.77
CA LEU A 104 -1.21 25.44 -11.28
C LEU A 104 -0.19 26.00 -12.29
N ALA A 105 0.07 25.30 -13.39
CA ALA A 105 1.03 25.68 -14.44
C ALA A 105 0.37 26.50 -15.56
#